data_AF-A0A0L7CSE7-F1
#
_entry.id   AF-A0A0L7CSE7-F1
#
_cell.length_a   1.000
_cell.length_b   1.000
_cell.length_c   1.000
_cell.angle_alpha   90.00
_cell.angle_beta   90.00
_cell.angle_gamma   90.00
#
_symmetry.space_group_name_H-M   'P 1'
#
loop_
_entity.id
_entity.type
_entity.pdbx_description
1 polymer ?
#
loop_
_entity_poly.entity_id
_entity_poly.type
_entity_poly.pdbx_seq_one_letter_code
_entity_poly.pdbx_strand_id
1 'polypeptide(L)'
;MTNQYAKVEPIINDDDQLEDVHLDVLGVKLDLPNLNSADLPIDLVNVILLIKSQPVLSDEQTALAMSAFLAYFQQLRPDYWNALRKTGHAMAWLTATVRTWAEQSGLDPKAFTSVPSTPITGKR
;
A
#
# COMPACT_ATOMS: atom_id res chain seq x y z
N MET A 1 0.97 -14.63 45.96
CA MET A 1 0.61 -13.45 45.15
C MET A 1 -0.10 -13.97 43.92
N THR A 2 -1.37 -13.63 43.72
CA THR A 2 -2.15 -14.08 42.57
C THR A 2 -2.08 -13.02 41.50
N ASN A 3 -1.61 -13.36 40.30
CA ASN A 3 -1.55 -12.41 39.19
C ASN A 3 -2.97 -12.01 38.77
N GLN A 4 -3.25 -10.70 38.78
CA GLN A 4 -4.50 -10.15 38.29
C GLN A 4 -4.30 -9.74 36.83
N TYR A 5 -5.03 -10.39 35.92
CA TYR A 5 -4.97 -10.09 34.49
C TYR A 5 -6.03 -9.05 34.12
N ALA A 6 -5.65 -8.10 33.27
CA ALA A 6 -6.59 -7.15 32.69
C ALA A 6 -7.39 -7.84 31.57
N LYS A 7 -8.72 -7.64 31.56
CA LYS A 7 -9.58 -8.08 30.47
C LYS A 7 -9.48 -7.08 29.32
N VAL A 8 -9.24 -7.57 28.10
CA VAL A 8 -9.22 -6.76 26.89
C VAL A 8 -10.43 -7.15 26.05
N GLU A 9 -11.31 -6.20 25.76
CA GLU A 9 -12.48 -6.38 24.89
C GLU A 9 -12.43 -5.32 23.78
N PRO A 10 -12.51 -5.72 22.50
CA PRO A 10 -12.57 -4.76 21.41
C PRO A 10 -13.97 -4.12 21.37
N ILE A 11 -14.01 -2.84 21.04
CA ILE A 11 -15.26 -2.20 20.58
C ILE A 11 -15.35 -2.51 19.09
N ILE A 12 -16.27 -3.40 18.71
CA ILE A 12 -16.50 -3.77 17.31
C ILE A 12 -17.74 -3.00 16.83
N ASN A 13 -17.60 -2.30 15.72
CA ASN A 13 -18.70 -1.67 15.00
C ASN A 13 -18.80 -2.35 13.62
N ASP A 14 -19.80 -3.21 13.44
CA ASP A 14 -19.94 -4.02 12.22
C ASP A 14 -20.30 -3.17 10.97
N ASP A 15 -20.78 -1.93 11.17
CA ASP A 15 -21.07 -0.98 10.09
C ASP A 15 -19.80 -0.44 9.40
N ASP A 16 -18.61 -0.69 9.96
CA ASP A 16 -17.32 -0.23 9.43
C ASP A 16 -16.64 -1.25 8.49
N GLN A 17 -17.38 -2.25 7.97
CA GLN A 17 -16.84 -3.14 6.94
C GLN A 17 -16.61 -2.36 5.64
N LEU A 18 -15.34 -2.04 5.37
CA LEU A 18 -14.93 -1.30 4.19
C LEU A 18 -14.91 -2.20 2.97
N GLU A 19 -15.55 -1.75 1.89
CA GLU A 19 -15.59 -2.48 0.63
C GLU A 19 -14.19 -2.62 0.01
N ASP A 20 -13.98 -3.75 -0.65
CA ASP A 20 -12.80 -4.04 -1.45
C ASP A 20 -12.66 -3.04 -2.62
N VAL A 21 -11.42 -2.88 -3.07
CA VAL A 21 -11.05 -1.98 -4.15
C VAL A 21 -10.87 -2.77 -5.45
N HIS A 22 -11.59 -2.36 -6.49
CA HIS A 22 -11.58 -3.02 -7.80
C HIS A 22 -10.89 -2.14 -8.85
N LEU A 23 -9.73 -2.58 -9.34
CA LEU A 23 -8.93 -1.84 -10.33
C LEU A 23 -8.82 -2.61 -11.65
N ASP A 24 -8.69 -1.87 -12.76
CA ASP A 24 -8.27 -2.39 -14.05
C ASP A 24 -6.93 -1.77 -14.42
N VAL A 25 -5.89 -2.60 -14.46
CA VAL A 25 -4.54 -2.15 -14.82
C VAL A 25 -4.03 -3.00 -15.97
N LEU A 26 -3.87 -2.40 -17.14
CA LEU A 26 -3.39 -3.06 -18.36
C LEU A 26 -4.26 -4.27 -18.77
N GLY A 27 -5.57 -4.22 -18.50
CA GLY A 27 -6.50 -5.32 -18.75
C GLY A 27 -6.47 -6.42 -17.68
N VAL A 28 -5.65 -6.28 -16.62
CA VAL A 28 -5.67 -7.16 -15.46
C VAL A 28 -6.67 -6.60 -14.44
N LYS A 29 -7.68 -7.40 -14.10
CA LYS A 29 -8.66 -7.08 -13.07
C LYS A 29 -8.07 -7.39 -11.69
N LEU A 30 -7.95 -6.37 -10.86
CA LEU A 30 -7.39 -6.44 -9.52
C LEU A 30 -8.50 -6.24 -8.49
N ASP A 31 -8.97 -7.32 -7.88
CA ASP A 31 -9.71 -7.26 -6.62
C ASP A 31 -8.71 -7.21 -5.46
N LEU A 32 -8.71 -6.10 -4.72
CA LEU A 32 -7.77 -5.82 -3.64
C LEU A 32 -8.53 -5.52 -2.35
N PRO A 33 -8.05 -6.03 -1.20
CA PRO A 33 -8.67 -5.69 0.08
C PRO A 33 -8.59 -4.19 0.34
N ASN A 34 -9.55 -3.63 1.07
CA ASN A 34 -9.45 -2.24 1.50
C ASN A 34 -8.17 -2.02 2.34
N LEU A 35 -7.39 -0.97 2.09
CA LEU A 35 -6.16 -0.71 2.86
C LEU A 35 -6.42 -0.33 4.32
N ASN A 36 -7.66 -0.02 4.68
CA ASN A 36 -8.08 0.19 6.06
C ASN A 36 -8.67 -1.08 6.69
N SER A 37 -8.70 -2.21 5.98
CA SER A 37 -9.14 -3.51 6.51
C SER A 37 -8.06 -4.18 7.37
N ALA A 38 -8.50 -5.02 8.30
CA ALA A 38 -7.65 -5.86 9.14
C ALA A 38 -7.10 -7.11 8.41
N ASP A 39 -7.63 -7.44 7.23
CA ASP A 39 -7.27 -8.67 6.48
C ASP A 39 -5.98 -8.55 5.67
N LEU A 40 -5.25 -7.45 5.81
CA LEU A 40 -4.00 -7.20 5.12
C LEU A 40 -2.84 -7.99 5.75
N PRO A 41 -1.84 -8.41 4.93
CA PRO A 41 -0.57 -8.88 5.47
C PRO A 41 0.07 -7.85 6.40
N ILE A 42 0.72 -8.32 7.47
CA ILE A 42 1.26 -7.46 8.54
C ILE A 42 2.22 -6.37 8.02
N ASP A 43 2.98 -6.68 6.95
CA ASP A 43 3.89 -5.73 6.32
C ASP A 43 3.13 -4.54 5.70
N LEU A 44 1.97 -4.80 5.07
CA LEU A 44 1.10 -3.73 4.57
C LEU A 44 0.46 -2.97 5.73
N VAL A 45 -0.01 -3.67 6.78
CA VAL A 45 -0.58 -3.01 7.97
C VAL A 45 0.41 -2.01 8.56
N ASN A 46 1.68 -2.40 8.72
CA ASN A 46 2.74 -1.52 9.22
C ASN A 46 2.93 -0.27 8.35
N VAL A 47 2.93 -0.44 7.04
CA VAL A 47 3.06 0.66 6.08
C VAL A 47 1.83 1.57 6.14
N ILE A 48 0.62 1.03 6.21
CA ILE A 48 -0.60 1.83 6.35
C ILE A 48 -0.61 2.64 7.65
N LEU A 49 -0.22 2.04 8.77
CA LEU A 49 -0.08 2.76 10.04
C LEU A 49 0.94 3.89 9.93
N LEU A 50 2.08 3.65 9.26
CA LEU A 50 3.08 4.68 9.00
C LEU A 50 2.48 5.85 8.17
N ILE A 51 1.74 5.54 7.12
CA ILE A 51 1.06 6.54 6.26
C ILE A 51 0.03 7.35 7.06
N LYS A 52 -0.76 6.70 7.92
CA LYS A 52 -1.73 7.39 8.79
C LYS A 52 -1.06 8.27 9.83
N SER A 53 0.15 7.93 10.27
CA SER A 53 0.84 8.64 11.34
C SER A 53 1.43 9.99 10.95
N GLN A 54 1.65 10.23 9.65
CA GLN A 54 2.32 11.44 9.18
C GLN A 54 1.85 11.84 7.77
N PRO A 55 1.72 13.14 7.49
CA PRO A 55 1.17 13.63 6.22
C PRO A 55 2.09 13.39 5.01
N VAL A 56 3.40 13.27 5.24
CA VAL A 56 4.42 13.07 4.20
C VAL A 56 5.47 12.10 4.72
N LEU A 57 5.77 11.07 3.93
CA LEU A 57 6.83 10.11 4.22
C LEU A 57 8.20 10.66 3.78
N SER A 58 9.28 10.25 4.46
CA SER A 58 10.64 10.45 3.96
C SER A 58 10.91 9.57 2.73
N ASP A 59 11.99 9.83 1.98
CA ASP A 59 12.38 9.01 0.83
C ASP A 59 12.64 7.54 1.23
N GLU A 60 13.29 7.32 2.38
CA GLU A 60 13.55 5.97 2.92
C GLU A 60 12.24 5.26 3.30
N GLN A 61 11.32 5.98 3.96
CA GLN A 61 10.01 5.46 4.32
C GLN A 61 9.16 5.17 3.09
N THR A 62 9.27 5.99 2.04
CA THR A 62 8.57 5.75 0.78
C THR A 62 9.13 4.53 0.06
N ALA A 63 10.45 4.35 0.04
CA ALA A 63 11.08 3.15 -0.51
C ALA A 63 10.66 1.88 0.26
N LEU A 64 10.58 1.95 1.58
CA LEU A 64 10.10 0.85 2.44
C LEU A 64 8.61 0.55 2.21
N ALA A 65 7.77 1.58 2.06
CA ALA A 65 6.36 1.41 1.72
C ALA A 65 6.21 0.71 0.36
N MET A 66 6.89 1.20 -0.67
CA MET A 66 6.84 0.64 -2.01
C MET A 66 7.38 -0.79 -2.09
N SER A 67 8.39 -1.14 -1.27
CA SER A 67 8.92 -2.51 -1.23
C SER A 67 7.92 -3.49 -0.63
N ALA A 68 7.14 -3.08 0.39
CA ALA A 68 6.06 -3.89 0.95
C ALA A 68 4.94 -4.14 -0.07
N PHE A 69 4.50 -3.11 -0.80
CA PHE A 69 3.52 -3.29 -1.89
C PHE A 69 4.05 -4.18 -3.00
N LEU A 70 5.32 -4.01 -3.37
CA LEU A 70 5.96 -4.85 -4.38
C LEU A 70 5.97 -6.32 -3.95
N ALA A 71 6.36 -6.60 -2.71
CA ALA A 71 6.36 -7.95 -2.15
C ALA A 71 4.95 -8.56 -2.13
N TYR A 72 3.96 -7.77 -1.73
CA TYR A 72 2.54 -8.16 -1.78
C TYR A 72 2.12 -8.60 -3.18
N PHE A 73 2.34 -7.77 -4.19
CA PHE A 73 1.95 -8.10 -5.57
C PHE A 73 2.76 -9.27 -6.14
N GLN A 74 4.05 -9.39 -5.79
CA GLN A 74 4.87 -10.51 -6.24
C GLN A 74 4.36 -11.85 -5.68
N GLN A 75 3.90 -11.87 -4.43
CA GLN A 75 3.46 -13.10 -3.76
C GLN A 75 1.99 -13.44 -4.05
N LEU A 76 1.09 -12.47 -3.93
CA LEU A 76 -0.35 -12.70 -3.94
C LEU A 76 -1.01 -12.40 -5.28
N ARG A 77 -0.38 -11.57 -6.14
CA ARG A 77 -0.88 -11.21 -7.48
C ARG A 77 0.19 -11.34 -8.57
N PRO A 78 0.76 -12.55 -8.76
CA PRO A 78 1.84 -12.77 -9.72
C PRO A 78 1.41 -12.50 -11.17
N ASP A 79 0.12 -12.65 -11.49
CA ASP A 79 -0.50 -12.29 -12.77
C ASP A 79 -0.27 -10.82 -13.12
N TYR A 80 -0.58 -9.93 -12.18
CA TYR A 80 -0.38 -8.50 -12.29
C TYR A 80 1.10 -8.13 -12.34
N TRP A 81 1.92 -8.69 -11.43
CA TRP A 81 3.35 -8.42 -11.42
C TRP A 81 4.02 -8.79 -12.76
N ASN A 82 3.63 -9.93 -13.34
CA ASN A 82 4.12 -10.36 -14.65
C ASN A 82 3.67 -9.43 -15.78
N ALA A 83 2.46 -8.87 -15.73
CA ALA A 83 1.99 -7.88 -16.69
C ALA A 83 2.82 -6.59 -16.60
N LEU A 84 3.06 -6.09 -15.38
CA LEU A 84 3.88 -4.91 -15.16
C LEU A 84 5.28 -5.03 -15.75
N ARG A 85 5.96 -6.16 -15.53
CA ARG A 85 7.32 -6.40 -16.04
C ARG A 85 7.43 -6.33 -17.56
N LYS A 86 6.34 -6.59 -18.29
CA LYS A 86 6.31 -6.53 -19.76
C LYS A 86 6.21 -5.10 -20.32
N THR A 87 5.89 -4.11 -19.48
CA THR A 87 5.66 -2.73 -19.93
C THR A 87 6.92 -1.89 -20.11
N GLY A 88 8.07 -2.32 -19.57
CA GLY A 88 9.28 -1.49 -19.47
C GLY A 88 9.20 -0.34 -18.44
N HIS A 89 8.01 -0.09 -17.86
CA HIS A 89 7.75 0.98 -16.88
C HIS A 89 7.06 0.45 -15.63
N ALA A 90 7.42 -0.77 -15.19
CA ALA A 90 6.75 -1.49 -14.10
C ALA A 90 6.59 -0.66 -12.81
N MET A 91 7.63 0.08 -12.41
CA MET A 91 7.57 0.90 -11.19
C MET A 91 6.59 2.07 -11.30
N ALA A 92 6.46 2.69 -12.48
CA ALA A 92 5.51 3.79 -12.68
C ALA A 92 4.06 3.29 -12.57
N TRP A 93 3.78 2.12 -13.17
CA TRP A 93 2.48 1.46 -13.05
C TRP A 93 2.18 0.99 -11.63
N LEU A 94 3.18 0.45 -10.93
CA LEU A 94 3.05 0.06 -9.53
C LEU A 94 2.70 1.28 -8.66
N THR A 95 3.45 2.38 -8.77
CA THR A 95 3.16 3.62 -8.04
C THR A 95 1.76 4.15 -8.35
N ALA A 96 1.34 4.14 -9.61
CA ALA A 96 -0.01 4.56 -9.99
C ALA A 96 -1.09 3.66 -9.35
N THR A 97 -0.87 2.35 -9.35
CA THR A 97 -1.81 1.37 -8.78
C THR A 97 -1.93 1.53 -7.27
N VAL A 98 -0.80 1.64 -6.55
CA VAL A 98 -0.79 1.87 -5.10
C VAL A 98 -1.49 3.19 -4.75
N ARG A 99 -1.26 4.24 -5.55
CA ARG A 99 -1.94 5.53 -5.34
C ARG A 99 -3.46 5.42 -5.48
N THR A 100 -3.93 4.81 -6.56
CA THR A 100 -5.37 4.62 -6.79
C THR A 100 -5.98 3.71 -5.73
N TRP A 101 -5.25 2.68 -5.29
CA TRP A 101 -5.69 1.80 -4.22
C TRP A 101 -5.83 2.55 -2.88
N ALA A 102 -4.86 3.39 -2.54
CA ALA A 102 -4.90 4.24 -1.35
C ALA A 102 -6.07 5.23 -1.39
N GLU A 103 -6.25 5.93 -2.51
CA GLU A 103 -7.34 6.89 -2.70
C GLU A 103 -8.72 6.23 -2.54
N GLN A 104 -8.95 5.07 -3.17
CA GLN A 104 -10.21 4.34 -3.04
C GLN A 104 -10.40 3.71 -1.65
N SER A 105 -9.31 3.42 -0.95
CA SER A 105 -9.37 2.95 0.45
C SER A 105 -9.57 4.09 1.46
N GLY A 106 -9.65 5.36 1.02
CA GLY A 106 -9.80 6.51 1.90
C GLY A 106 -8.50 6.93 2.63
N LEU A 107 -7.34 6.54 2.11
CA LEU A 107 -6.02 7.00 2.57
C LEU A 107 -5.53 8.17 1.72
N ASP A 108 -4.67 9.03 2.28
CA ASP A 108 -4.09 10.15 1.52
C ASP A 108 -3.11 9.63 0.45
N PRO A 109 -3.42 9.78 -0.85
CA PRO A 109 -2.53 9.34 -1.93
C PRO A 109 -1.20 10.11 -1.99
N LYS A 110 -1.09 11.27 -1.33
CA LYS A 110 0.12 12.10 -1.30
C LYS A 110 1.22 11.52 -0.41
N ALA A 111 0.87 10.67 0.55
CA ALA A 111 1.87 9.98 1.37
C ALA A 111 2.81 9.10 0.52
N PHE A 112 2.39 8.71 -0.68
CA PHE A 112 3.16 7.87 -1.61
C PHE A 112 3.94 8.66 -2.67
N THR A 113 3.99 10.00 -2.57
CA THR A 113 4.66 10.85 -3.56
C THR A 113 6.04 11.29 -3.07
N SER A 114 7.02 10.38 -3.08
CA SER A 114 8.41 10.80 -3.30
C SER A 114 8.69 10.65 -4.78
N VAL A 115 8.56 11.73 -5.56
CA VAL A 115 9.15 11.73 -6.91
C VAL A 115 10.66 11.65 -6.71
N PRO A 116 11.37 10.62 -7.22
CA PRO A 116 12.81 10.64 -7.18
C PRO A 116 13.25 11.87 -7.97
N SER A 117 13.78 12.87 -7.27
CA SER A 117 14.40 14.02 -7.91
C SER A 117 15.62 13.47 -8.64
N THR A 118 15.51 13.22 -9.94
CA THR A 118 16.65 12.81 -10.75
C THR A 118 17.56 14.02 -10.84
N PRO A 119 18.80 14.01 -10.31
CA PRO A 119 19.76 15.04 -10.65
C PRO A 119 20.23 14.71 -12.07
N ILE A 120 19.63 15.33 -13.10
CA ILE A 120 20.28 15.39 -14.40
C ILE A 120 21.39 16.43 -14.28
N THR A 121 22.51 16.02 -13.72
CA THR A 121 23.77 16.75 -13.83
C THR A 121 24.78 15.83 -14.51
N GLY A 122 24.50 15.50 -15.78
CA GLY A 122 25.39 14.83 -16.69
C GLY A 122 25.79 15.79 -17.82
N LYS A 123 26.91 16.49 -17.60
CA LYS A 123 27.82 17.17 -18.55
C LYS A 123 27.32 17.53 -19.97
N ARG A 124 27.43 18.83 -20.29
CA ARG A 124 28.21 19.32 -21.45
C ARG A 124 28.92 20.62 -21.08
#